data_AF-A0A3D5FHT8-F1
#
_entry.id   AF-A0A3D5FHT8-F1
#
_cell.length_a   1.000
_cell.length_b   1.000
_cell.length_c   1.000
_cell.angle_alpha   90.00
_cell.angle_beta   90.00
_cell.angle_gamma   90.00
#
_symmetry.space_group_name_H-M   'P 1'
#
loop_
_entity.id
_entity.type
_entity.pdbx_description
1 polymer ?
#
loop_
_entity_poly.entity_id
_entity_poly.type
_entity_poly.pdbx_seq_one_letter_code
_entity_poly.pdbx_strand_id
1 'polypeptide(L)'
;DGTRTRHYAMVKYVNSEMLALAPTLLRLESTGVYHTQPLPPWTRSVTESPLVESVEGGMGLVGEFVAEDGDTYLMVVNRDFIEDATLRLSLRNTPTAVFEVSKQTGAEMVANGYSPDTRVLTLDLAGGDSRLFRLE
;
A
#
# COMPACT_ATOMS: atom_id res chain seq x y z
N ASP A 1 14.56 17.95 30.21
CA ASP A 1 15.14 16.74 30.84
C ASP A 1 15.43 15.61 29.84
N GLY A 2 15.15 15.75 28.54
CA GLY A 2 15.61 14.77 27.52
C GLY A 2 14.96 13.39 27.65
N THR A 3 13.91 13.27 28.47
CA THR A 3 13.16 12.03 28.65
C THR A 3 12.35 11.76 27.39
N ARG A 4 12.57 10.56 26.85
CA ARG A 4 11.85 10.08 25.65
C ARG A 4 10.37 9.93 26.00
N THR A 5 9.54 10.76 25.39
CA THR A 5 8.08 10.65 25.52
C THR A 5 7.58 9.43 24.74
N ARG A 6 6.35 8.97 25.00
CA ARG A 6 5.71 7.88 24.21
C ARG A 6 5.78 8.11 22.70
N HIS A 7 5.76 9.36 22.26
CA HIS A 7 5.85 9.75 20.86
C HIS A 7 7.22 9.45 20.25
N TYR A 8 8.29 9.45 21.04
CA TYR A 8 9.63 9.10 20.56
C TYR A 8 9.70 7.68 20.01
N ALA A 9 9.09 6.71 20.72
CA ALA A 9 9.10 5.31 20.27
C ALA A 9 8.28 5.13 18.98
N MET A 10 7.11 5.77 18.90
CA MET A 10 6.26 5.74 17.70
C MET A 10 6.96 6.37 16.49
N VAL A 11 7.55 7.56 16.65
CA VAL A 11 8.29 8.24 15.57
C VAL A 11 9.53 7.44 15.15
N LYS A 12 10.24 6.82 16.11
CA LYS A 12 11.38 5.97 15.79
C LYS A 12 10.97 4.76 14.94
N TYR A 13 9.83 4.14 15.25
CA TYR A 13 9.31 3.00 14.52
C TYR A 13 8.93 3.38 13.08
N VAL A 14 8.13 4.45 12.90
CA VAL A 14 7.77 4.96 11.57
C VAL A 14 9.01 5.35 10.76
N ASN A 15 10.00 5.98 11.40
CA ASN A 15 11.26 6.32 10.73
C ASN A 15 12.03 5.09 10.27
N SER A 16 12.04 3.99 11.04
CA SER A 16 12.68 2.76 10.59
C SER A 16 11.97 2.12 9.39
N GLU A 17 10.64 2.16 9.35
CA GLU A 17 9.89 1.66 8.20
C GLU A 17 10.16 2.50 6.94
N MET A 18 10.14 3.83 7.09
CA MET A 18 10.47 4.73 5.99
C MET A 18 11.90 4.52 5.48
N LEU A 19 12.87 4.29 6.37
CA LEU A 19 14.25 4.00 5.98
C LEU A 19 14.37 2.67 5.21
N ALA A 20 13.60 1.65 5.59
CA ALA A 20 13.59 0.38 4.89
C ALA A 20 12.95 0.47 3.49
N LEU A 21 11.88 1.26 3.35
CA LEU A 21 11.18 1.46 2.07
C LEU A 21 11.86 2.48 1.14
N ALA A 22 12.65 3.41 1.69
CA ALA A 22 13.25 4.52 0.94
C ALA A 22 14.01 4.10 -0.33
N PRO A 23 14.86 3.04 -0.33
CA PRO A 23 15.57 2.63 -1.53
C PRO A 23 14.63 2.32 -2.69
N THR A 24 13.50 1.66 -2.42
CA THR A 24 12.50 1.35 -3.44
C THR A 24 11.74 2.60 -3.84
N LEU A 25 11.13 3.32 -2.88
CA LEU A 25 10.29 4.49 -3.15
C LEU A 25 11.01 5.59 -3.95
N LEU A 26 12.32 5.79 -3.74
CA LEU A 26 13.10 6.81 -4.45
C LEU A 26 13.27 6.52 -5.95
N ARG A 27 13.00 5.30 -6.41
CA ARG A 27 13.07 4.89 -7.83
C ARG A 27 11.70 4.83 -8.50
N LEU A 28 10.65 5.19 -7.79
CA LEU A 28 9.27 5.08 -8.26
C LEU A 28 8.70 6.44 -8.64
N GLU A 29 8.06 6.51 -9.80
CA GLU A 29 7.25 7.64 -10.22
C GLU A 29 5.76 7.35 -9.93
N SER A 30 5.10 8.25 -9.18
CA SER A 30 3.67 8.13 -8.90
C SER A 30 2.86 8.41 -10.16
N THR A 31 2.14 7.40 -10.67
CA THR A 31 1.22 7.53 -11.81
C THR A 31 -0.20 7.88 -11.37
N GLY A 32 -0.54 7.62 -10.10
CA GLY A 32 -1.84 8.01 -9.58
C GLY A 32 -2.11 7.70 -8.11
N VAL A 33 -3.04 8.46 -7.53
CA VAL A 33 -3.66 8.15 -6.24
C VAL A 33 -5.17 8.04 -6.40
N TYR A 34 -5.76 7.05 -5.76
CA TYR A 34 -7.18 6.71 -5.81
C TYR A 34 -7.71 6.28 -4.45
N HIS A 35 -8.99 6.53 -4.18
CA HIS A 35 -9.58 6.33 -2.85
C HIS A 35 -10.90 5.56 -2.92
N THR A 36 -11.21 4.82 -1.86
CA THR A 36 -12.56 4.30 -1.62
C THR A 36 -13.43 5.36 -0.93
N GLN A 37 -14.74 5.06 -0.88
CA GLN A 37 -15.69 5.89 -0.16
C GLN A 37 -15.41 5.88 1.36
N PRO A 38 -15.68 7.00 2.08
CA PRO A 38 -16.16 8.28 1.56
C PRO A 38 -15.07 9.05 0.81
N LEU A 39 -15.34 9.44 -0.43
CA LEU A 39 -14.35 10.06 -1.31
C LEU A 39 -13.96 11.47 -0.81
N PRO A 40 -12.68 11.75 -0.48
CA PRO A 40 -12.27 13.11 -0.09
C PRO A 40 -12.45 14.13 -1.22
N PRO A 41 -12.65 15.42 -0.90
CA PRO A 41 -12.72 16.47 -1.90
C PRO A 41 -11.49 16.47 -2.82
N TRP A 42 -11.72 16.64 -4.13
CA TRP A 42 -10.68 16.73 -5.15
C TRP A 42 -9.81 15.48 -5.33
N THR A 43 -10.30 14.32 -4.89
CA THR A 43 -9.63 13.03 -5.10
C THR A 43 -10.34 12.18 -6.16
N ARG A 44 -9.65 11.15 -6.63
CA ARG A 44 -10.16 10.22 -7.64
C ARG A 44 -10.65 8.94 -6.97
N SER A 45 -11.74 8.39 -7.50
CA SER A 45 -12.30 7.12 -7.04
C SER A 45 -11.40 5.96 -7.45
N VAL A 46 -11.33 4.91 -6.63
CA VAL A 46 -10.65 3.65 -6.99
C VAL A 46 -11.20 3.01 -8.26
N THR A 47 -12.44 3.31 -8.63
CA THR A 47 -13.02 2.84 -9.90
C THR A 47 -12.34 3.45 -11.13
N GLU A 48 -11.59 4.55 -10.97
CA GLU A 48 -10.80 5.21 -12.03
C GLU A 48 -9.36 4.69 -12.13
N SER A 49 -8.96 3.77 -11.24
CA SER A 49 -7.63 3.18 -11.21
C SER A 49 -7.39 2.28 -12.44
N PRO A 50 -6.24 2.41 -13.13
CA PRO A 50 -5.78 1.50 -14.17
C PRO A 50 -5.44 0.09 -13.68
N LEU A 51 -5.02 -0.07 -12.41
CA LEU A 51 -4.52 -1.36 -11.90
C LEU A 51 -5.53 -2.08 -11.01
N VAL A 52 -6.40 -1.34 -10.34
CA VAL A 52 -7.35 -1.83 -9.34
C VAL A 52 -8.78 -1.55 -9.83
N GLU A 53 -9.61 -2.59 -9.81
CA GLU A 53 -11.01 -2.52 -10.20
C GLU A 53 -11.88 -2.05 -9.04
N SER A 54 -11.65 -2.62 -7.85
CA SER A 54 -12.38 -2.30 -6.63
C SER A 54 -11.54 -2.56 -5.39
N VAL A 55 -11.90 -1.87 -4.31
CA VAL A 55 -11.37 -2.13 -2.97
C VAL A 55 -12.54 -2.19 -2.01
N GLU A 56 -12.65 -3.30 -1.30
CA GLU A 56 -13.70 -3.58 -0.34
C GLU A 56 -13.13 -3.73 1.08
N GLY A 57 -13.99 -3.63 2.09
CA GLY A 57 -13.64 -3.91 3.48
C GLY A 57 -13.16 -2.72 4.30
N GLY A 58 -13.09 -1.51 3.73
CA GLY A 58 -12.77 -0.30 4.51
C GLY A 58 -12.43 0.95 3.69
N MET A 59 -11.92 1.96 4.39
CA MET A 59 -11.44 3.22 3.81
C MET A 59 -10.02 3.04 3.24
N GLY A 60 -9.92 2.53 2.02
CA GLY A 60 -8.65 2.34 1.32
C GLY A 60 -8.18 3.58 0.54
N LEU A 61 -6.87 3.72 0.44
CA LEU A 61 -6.17 4.57 -0.53
C LEU A 61 -5.19 3.68 -1.30
N VAL A 62 -5.19 3.82 -2.63
CA VAL A 62 -4.31 3.12 -3.56
C VAL A 62 -3.42 4.16 -4.25
N GLY A 63 -2.13 4.08 -4.01
CA GLY A 63 -1.10 4.76 -4.80
C GLY A 63 -0.56 3.80 -5.85
N GLU A 64 -0.50 4.26 -7.10
CA GLU A 64 0.09 3.53 -8.21
C GLU A 64 1.39 4.19 -8.63
N PHE A 65 2.38 3.36 -8.94
CA PHE A 65 3.69 3.82 -9.34
C PHE A 65 4.27 2.96 -10.46
N VAL A 66 5.21 3.55 -11.20
CA VAL A 66 6.05 2.85 -12.17
C VAL A 66 7.52 3.10 -11.81
N ALA A 67 8.34 2.06 -11.89
CA ALA A 67 9.78 2.14 -11.76
C ALA A 67 10.44 2.49 -13.12
N GLU A 68 11.70 2.94 -13.09
CA GLU A 68 12.44 3.29 -14.33
C GLU A 68 12.58 2.12 -15.32
N ASP A 69 12.58 0.88 -14.82
CA ASP A 69 12.64 -0.35 -15.62
C ASP A 69 11.26 -0.81 -16.15
N GLY A 70 10.18 -0.10 -15.78
CA GLY A 70 8.80 -0.39 -16.20
C GLY A 70 8.01 -1.23 -15.21
N ASP A 71 8.62 -1.69 -14.11
CA ASP A 71 7.91 -2.46 -13.09
C ASP A 71 6.82 -1.61 -12.43
N THR A 72 5.65 -2.22 -12.22
CA THR A 72 4.49 -1.54 -11.66
C THR A 72 4.36 -1.83 -10.17
N TYR A 73 4.09 -0.79 -9.38
CA TYR A 73 3.96 -0.88 -7.93
C TYR A 73 2.61 -0.34 -7.44
N LEU A 74 2.10 -0.94 -6.36
CA LEU A 74 0.91 -0.54 -5.64
C LEU A 74 1.23 -0.29 -4.17
N MET A 75 0.94 0.91 -3.67
CA MET A 75 0.88 1.18 -2.23
C MET A 75 -0.58 1.20 -1.79
N VAL A 76 -0.93 0.33 -0.85
CA VAL A 76 -2.27 0.26 -0.28
C VAL A 76 -2.22 0.78 1.15
N VAL A 77 -3.14 1.68 1.51
CA VAL A 77 -3.18 2.32 2.82
C VAL A 77 -4.58 2.19 3.40
N ASN A 78 -4.66 1.83 4.69
CA ASN A 78 -5.86 2.06 5.47
C ASN A 78 -5.91 3.53 5.90
N ARG A 79 -6.84 4.28 5.33
CA ARG A 79 -7.04 5.71 5.60
C ARG A 79 -7.83 5.96 6.88
N ASP A 80 -8.45 4.93 7.46
CA ASP A 80 -8.91 5.03 8.84
C ASP A 80 -7.68 5.00 9.76
N PHE A 81 -7.48 6.03 10.57
CA PHE A 81 -6.35 6.11 11.51
C PHE A 81 -6.65 5.48 12.87
N ILE A 82 -7.88 4.99 13.07
CA ILE A 82 -8.38 4.49 14.35
C ILE A 82 -8.65 3.00 14.24
N GLU A 83 -9.42 2.58 13.24
CA GLU A 83 -9.89 1.20 13.11
C GLU A 83 -9.02 0.36 12.17
N ASP A 84 -8.76 -0.86 12.58
CA ASP A 84 -8.12 -1.87 11.72
C ASP A 84 -9.09 -2.34 10.63
N ALA A 85 -8.55 -2.70 9.47
CA ALA A 85 -9.36 -3.12 8.32
C ALA A 85 -8.73 -4.28 7.55
N THR A 86 -9.58 -5.21 7.10
CA THR A 86 -9.22 -6.20 6.08
C THR A 86 -9.65 -5.68 4.72
N LEU A 87 -8.71 -5.14 3.96
CA LEU A 87 -8.96 -4.65 2.61
C LEU A 87 -8.83 -5.79 1.59
N ARG A 88 -9.80 -5.87 0.67
CA ARG A 88 -9.78 -6.81 -0.47
C ARG A 88 -9.72 -6.01 -1.76
N LEU A 89 -8.62 -6.15 -2.48
CA LEU A 89 -8.35 -5.42 -3.72
C LEU A 89 -8.54 -6.36 -4.90
N SER A 90 -9.46 -6.03 -5.81
CA SER A 90 -9.62 -6.75 -7.06
C SER A 90 -8.74 -6.08 -8.12
N LEU A 91 -7.75 -6.79 -8.64
CA LEU A 91 -6.84 -6.28 -9.67
C LEU A 91 -7.47 -6.42 -11.06
N ARG A 92 -7.27 -5.41 -11.93
CA ARG A 92 -7.81 -5.43 -13.30
C ARG A 92 -7.14 -6.49 -14.16
N ASN A 93 -5.83 -6.60 -14.05
CA ASN A 93 -5.04 -7.62 -14.73
C ASN A 93 -4.68 -8.73 -13.76
N THR A 94 -4.28 -9.88 -14.29
CA THR A 94 -3.74 -10.99 -13.49
C THR A 94 -2.22 -10.92 -13.52
N PRO A 95 -1.56 -10.28 -12.54
CA PRO A 95 -0.13 -10.46 -12.38
C PRO A 95 0.17 -11.94 -12.12
N THR A 96 1.22 -12.43 -12.74
CA THR A 96 1.77 -13.77 -12.53
C THR A 96 2.28 -13.93 -11.09
N ALA A 97 2.83 -12.86 -10.51
CA ALA A 97 3.23 -12.80 -9.12
C ALA A 97 3.01 -11.41 -8.53
N VAL A 98 2.77 -11.37 -7.22
CA VAL A 98 2.72 -10.13 -6.44
C VAL A 98 3.75 -10.25 -5.34
N PHE A 99 4.65 -9.27 -5.24
CA PHE A 99 5.69 -9.23 -4.23
C PHE A 99 5.43 -8.07 -3.28
N GLU A 100 5.47 -8.31 -1.97
CA GLU A 100 5.45 -7.25 -0.98
C GLU A 100 6.87 -6.78 -0.67
N VAL A 101 7.08 -5.47 -0.63
CA VAL A 101 8.30 -4.86 -0.10
C VAL A 101 8.16 -4.74 1.42
N SER A 102 8.93 -5.53 2.15
CA SER A 102 8.92 -5.54 3.61
C SER A 102 9.23 -4.16 4.19
N LYS A 103 8.33 -3.64 5.03
CA LYS A 103 8.56 -2.43 5.83
C LYS A 103 9.68 -2.56 6.85
N GLN A 104 10.11 -3.78 7.18
CA GLN A 104 11.14 -4.02 8.19
C GLN A 104 12.53 -4.14 7.56
N THR A 105 12.61 -4.71 6.36
CA THR A 105 13.89 -5.08 5.72
C THR A 105 14.12 -4.44 4.36
N GLY A 106 13.08 -3.91 3.71
CA GLY A 106 13.12 -3.43 2.33
C GLY A 106 13.21 -4.54 1.28
N ALA A 107 13.22 -5.81 1.70
CA ALA A 107 13.29 -6.95 0.78
C ALA A 107 11.91 -7.29 0.20
N GLU A 108 11.91 -7.75 -1.05
CA GLU A 108 10.71 -8.30 -1.69
C GLU A 108 10.45 -9.74 -1.24
N MET A 109 9.19 -10.03 -0.94
CA MET A 109 8.71 -11.36 -0.54
C MET A 109 7.41 -11.65 -1.27
N VAL A 110 7.12 -12.92 -1.58
CA VAL A 110 5.84 -13.29 -2.20
C VAL A 110 4.69 -12.86 -1.30
N ALA A 111 3.70 -12.16 -1.87
CA ALA A 111 2.55 -11.67 -1.14
C ALA A 111 1.60 -12.84 -0.79
N ASN A 112 1.54 -13.20 0.48
CA ASN A 112 0.69 -14.30 0.97
C ASN A 112 -0.82 -14.09 0.74
N GLY A 113 -1.26 -12.86 0.53
CA GLY A 113 -2.68 -12.50 0.38
C GLY A 113 -3.20 -12.48 -1.06
N TYR A 114 -2.35 -12.77 -2.05
CA TYR A 114 -2.73 -12.71 -3.47
C TYR A 114 -3.21 -14.07 -4.00
N SER A 115 -4.33 -14.06 -4.72
CA SER A 115 -4.87 -15.23 -5.44
C SER A 115 -4.94 -14.93 -6.94
N PRO A 116 -4.11 -15.57 -7.78
CA PRO A 116 -4.14 -15.38 -9.23
C PRO A 116 -5.48 -15.75 -9.88
N ASP A 117 -6.15 -16.78 -9.37
CA ASP A 117 -7.43 -17.27 -9.90
C ASP A 117 -8.55 -16.24 -9.77
N THR A 118 -8.54 -15.49 -8.67
CA THR A 118 -9.56 -14.47 -8.38
C THR A 118 -9.07 -13.04 -8.68
N ARG A 119 -7.76 -12.86 -8.89
CA ARG A 119 -7.07 -11.57 -8.99
C ARG A 119 -7.25 -10.70 -7.74
N VAL A 120 -7.49 -11.33 -6.58
CA VAL A 120 -7.73 -10.62 -5.33
C VAL A 120 -6.48 -10.62 -4.47
N LEU A 121 -6.10 -9.44 -3.99
CA LEU A 121 -5.11 -9.24 -2.93
C LEU A 121 -5.83 -8.86 -1.63
N THR A 122 -5.70 -9.70 -0.60
CA THR A 122 -6.30 -9.46 0.72
C THR A 122 -5.24 -9.02 1.72
N LEU A 123 -5.50 -7.92 2.42
CA LEU A 123 -4.57 -7.27 3.33
C LEU A 123 -5.26 -6.96 4.66
N ASP A 124 -4.68 -7.40 5.77
CA ASP A 124 -5.01 -6.87 7.10
C ASP A 124 -4.08 -5.68 7.37
N LEU A 125 -4.67 -4.52 7.68
CA LEU A 125 -3.97 -3.27 7.93
C LEU A 125 -4.48 -2.65 9.23
N ALA A 126 -3.57 -2.28 10.11
CA ALA A 126 -3.93 -1.49 11.28
C ALA A 126 -4.41 -0.08 10.87
N GLY A 127 -5.02 0.65 11.80
CA GLY A 127 -5.37 2.06 11.59
C GLY A 127 -4.16 2.89 11.10
N GLY A 128 -4.26 3.49 9.92
CA GLY A 128 -3.22 4.31 9.28
C GLY A 128 -2.07 3.53 8.65
N ASP A 129 -2.10 2.19 8.70
CA ASP A 129 -1.05 1.34 8.15
C ASP A 129 -1.12 1.26 6.62
N SER A 130 -0.02 0.81 6.02
CA SER A 130 0.14 0.68 4.58
C SER A 130 0.98 -0.53 4.20
N ARG A 131 0.92 -0.98 2.95
CA ARG A 131 1.83 -2.00 2.41
C ARG A 131 2.15 -1.67 0.95
N LEU A 132 3.39 -1.93 0.53
CA LEU A 132 3.88 -1.67 -0.82
C LEU A 132 4.09 -2.99 -1.56
N PHE A 133 3.61 -3.08 -2.79
CA PHE A 133 3.66 -4.27 -3.62
C PHE A 133 4.24 -3.96 -5.00
N ARG A 134 5.01 -4.88 -5.55
CA ARG A 134 5.35 -4.96 -6.98
C ARG A 134 4.42 -5.96 -7.67
N LEU A 135 3.94 -5.62 -8.86
CA LEU A 135 3.14 -6.48 -9.71
C LEU A 135 4.00 -6.97 -10.89
N GLU A 136 4.03 -8.29 -11.12
CA GLU A 136 4.77 -8.94 -12.20
C GLU A 136 3.84 -9.65 -13.19
#